data_AF-A0A5E4KZL3-F1
#
_entry.id   AF-A0A5E4KZL3-F1
#
_cell.length_a   1.000
_cell.length_b   1.000
_cell.length_c   1.000
_cell.angle_alpha   90.00
_cell.angle_beta   90.00
_cell.angle_gamma   90.00
#
_symmetry.space_group_name_H-M   'P 1'
#
loop_
_entity.id
_entity.type
_entity.pdbx_description
1 polymer ?
#
loop_
_entity_poly.entity_id
_entity_poly.type
_entity_poly.pdbx_seq_one_letter_code
_entity_poly.pdbx_strand_id
1 'polypeptide(L)'
;MYAVLLFFISGMLGIFAFGNAALMQPLVIFGEPSILLPLLSGIFGASMLVISLMTKSEIPPQQKKCRFALPGKRIVRGMVTGSAAGSFVAWLPGVSSTVGTIIARIFVREEKDTDSSKEFMVSISSANTANSVFSLIALYIIGKARSGAMVSIDKLVNINEWDLSVIIVLLIVIVYVSVISYYTTIYLGDKISGFLSRINYSKLCAAVLIGLSAMVFMFTGWFGFIVFLISTLVGMIPSYAKIRKTHAMGVIMLPVILYFMQ
;
A
#
# COMPACT_ATOMS: atom_id res chain seq x y z
N MET A 1 -5.88 16.94 -17.04
CA MET A 1 -6.79 17.76 -16.21
C MET A 1 -7.36 16.97 -15.02
N TYR A 2 -8.12 15.88 -15.24
CA TYR A 2 -8.72 15.10 -14.14
C TYR A 2 -7.73 14.58 -13.07
N ALA A 3 -6.54 14.14 -13.48
CA ALA A 3 -5.51 13.67 -12.54
C ALA A 3 -5.03 14.75 -11.56
N VAL A 4 -4.86 15.98 -12.06
CA VAL A 4 -4.42 17.14 -11.25
C VAL A 4 -5.55 17.55 -10.30
N LEU A 5 -6.78 17.61 -10.79
CA LEU A 5 -7.96 17.93 -9.99
C LEU A 5 -8.17 16.90 -8.88
N LEU A 6 -8.03 15.60 -9.17
CA LEU A 6 -8.08 14.55 -8.16
C LEU A 6 -6.96 14.69 -7.12
N PHE A 7 -5.74 15.02 -7.55
CA PHE A 7 -4.61 15.23 -6.65
C PHE A 7 -4.90 16.36 -5.64
N PHE A 8 -5.45 17.48 -6.11
CA PHE A 8 -5.81 18.59 -5.23
C PHE A 8 -7.01 18.28 -4.34
N ILE A 9 -8.08 17.67 -4.86
CA ILE A 9 -9.26 17.28 -4.03
C ILE A 9 -8.85 16.30 -2.93
N SER A 10 -8.09 15.26 -3.29
CA SER A 10 -7.59 14.31 -2.31
C SER A 10 -6.62 14.97 -1.33
N GLY A 11 -5.76 15.88 -1.79
CA GLY A 11 -4.86 16.66 -0.94
C GLY A 11 -5.59 17.57 0.05
N MET A 12 -6.64 18.26 -0.37
CA MET A 12 -7.49 19.07 0.52
C MET A 12 -8.17 18.21 1.58
N LEU A 13 -8.69 17.04 1.19
CA LEU A 13 -9.23 16.06 2.15
C LEU A 13 -8.15 15.63 3.16
N GLY A 14 -6.92 15.43 2.69
CA GLY A 14 -5.76 15.14 3.54
C GLY A 14 -5.50 16.24 4.56
N ILE A 15 -5.35 17.49 4.11
CA ILE A 15 -5.13 18.65 4.99
C ILE A 15 -6.24 18.72 6.04
N PHE A 16 -7.50 18.62 5.61
CA PHE A 16 -8.65 18.67 6.50
C PHE A 16 -8.60 17.57 7.56
N ALA A 17 -8.36 16.33 7.15
CA ALA A 17 -8.34 15.18 8.04
C ALA A 17 -7.16 15.23 9.04
N PHE A 18 -5.94 15.55 8.57
CA PHE A 18 -4.78 15.69 9.45
C PHE A 18 -4.89 16.89 10.40
N GLY A 19 -5.41 18.03 9.93
CA GLY A 19 -5.61 19.23 10.76
C GLY A 19 -6.68 19.06 11.83
N ASN A 20 -7.66 18.18 11.60
CA ASN A 20 -8.76 17.89 12.54
C ASN A 20 -8.61 16.52 13.21
N ALA A 21 -7.41 15.93 13.22
CA ALA A 21 -7.17 14.61 13.80
C ALA A 21 -7.54 14.55 15.30
N ALA A 22 -7.46 15.67 16.02
CA ALA A 22 -7.86 15.78 17.42
C ALA A 22 -9.36 15.53 17.68
N LEU A 23 -10.21 15.61 16.65
CA LEU A 23 -11.64 15.32 16.75
C LEU A 23 -11.94 13.80 16.74
N MET A 24 -10.95 12.95 16.52
CA MET A 24 -11.13 11.50 16.60
C MET A 24 -11.45 11.08 18.03
N GLN A 25 -12.53 10.31 18.17
CA GLN A 25 -13.00 9.78 19.45
C GLN A 25 -13.07 8.25 19.37
N PRO A 26 -11.95 7.54 19.58
CA PRO A 26 -11.94 6.09 19.50
C PRO A 26 -12.88 5.47 20.55
N LEU A 27 -13.71 4.53 20.12
CA LEU A 27 -14.55 3.71 21.02
C LEU A 27 -13.73 2.62 21.69
N VAL A 28 -12.69 2.13 21.01
CA VAL A 28 -11.75 1.14 21.52
C VAL A 28 -10.35 1.72 21.46
N ILE A 29 -9.70 1.79 22.62
CA ILE A 29 -8.31 2.24 22.73
C ILE A 29 -7.41 1.00 22.65
N PHE A 30 -6.97 0.69 21.44
CA PHE A 30 -5.97 -0.35 21.20
C PHE A 30 -4.92 0.19 20.23
N GLY A 31 -3.76 0.58 20.77
CA GLY A 31 -2.72 1.30 20.03
C GLY A 31 -3.02 2.79 19.85
N GLU A 32 -2.31 3.43 18.93
CA GLU A 32 -2.49 4.85 18.60
C GLU A 32 -3.51 5.00 17.46
N PRO A 33 -4.66 5.65 17.70
CA PRO A 33 -5.65 5.88 16.65
C PRO A 33 -5.04 6.78 15.57
N SER A 34 -5.15 6.34 14.32
CA SER A 34 -4.53 7.02 13.18
C SER A 34 -5.60 7.43 12.16
N ILE A 35 -5.59 8.71 11.79
CA ILE A 35 -6.46 9.26 10.74
C ILE A 35 -6.18 8.64 9.36
N LEU A 36 -5.01 8.01 9.19
CA LEU A 36 -4.66 7.27 7.98
C LEU A 36 -5.59 6.08 7.75
N LEU A 37 -6.12 5.45 8.81
CA LEU A 37 -7.04 4.32 8.70
C LEU A 37 -8.29 4.68 7.88
N PRO A 38 -9.14 5.66 8.26
CA PRO A 38 -10.32 6.05 7.48
C PRO A 38 -9.98 6.62 6.10
N LEU A 39 -8.89 7.38 5.96
CA LEU A 39 -8.48 7.94 4.67
C LEU A 39 -8.09 6.86 3.67
N LEU A 40 -7.15 5.99 4.03
CA LEU A 40 -6.60 4.99 3.12
C LEU A 40 -7.58 3.85 2.87
N SER A 41 -8.28 3.40 3.92
CA SER A 41 -9.29 2.35 3.77
C SER A 41 -10.45 2.82 2.89
N GLY A 42 -10.87 4.08 2.96
CA GLY A 42 -11.94 4.59 2.10
C GLY A 42 -11.47 4.84 0.66
N ILE A 43 -10.37 5.60 0.46
CA ILE A 43 -9.86 5.95 -0.88
C ILE A 43 -9.48 4.71 -1.69
N PHE A 44 -8.83 3.73 -1.09
CA PHE A 44 -8.29 2.57 -1.82
C PHE A 44 -9.13 1.30 -1.65
N GLY A 45 -9.58 1.02 -0.42
CA GLY A 45 -10.31 -0.21 -0.09
C GLY A 45 -11.80 -0.14 -0.42
N ALA A 46 -12.54 0.64 0.36
CA ALA A 46 -14.00 0.75 0.28
C ALA A 46 -14.45 1.21 -1.11
N SER A 47 -13.76 2.18 -1.72
CA SER A 47 -14.10 2.63 -3.07
C SER A 47 -14.06 1.48 -4.09
N MET A 48 -13.06 0.58 -4.01
CA MET A 48 -13.00 -0.60 -4.89
C MET A 48 -14.11 -1.59 -4.58
N LEU A 49 -14.38 -1.85 -3.30
CA LEU A 49 -15.42 -2.80 -2.89
C LEU A 49 -16.81 -2.33 -3.32
N VAL A 50 -17.12 -1.04 -3.14
CA VAL A 50 -18.38 -0.42 -3.57
C VAL A 50 -18.53 -0.53 -5.09
N ILE A 51 -17.50 -0.16 -5.86
CA ILE A 51 -17.54 -0.30 -7.32
C ILE A 51 -17.78 -1.76 -7.71
N SER A 52 -17.07 -2.71 -7.09
CA SER A 52 -17.21 -4.13 -7.39
C SER A 52 -18.61 -4.68 -7.10
N LEU A 53 -19.26 -4.17 -6.05
CA LEU A 53 -20.65 -4.49 -5.73
C LEU A 53 -21.62 -3.91 -6.76
N MET A 54 -21.38 -2.67 -7.22
CA MET A 54 -22.20 -2.02 -8.24
C MET A 54 -22.08 -2.70 -9.61
N THR A 55 -20.88 -3.18 -9.97
CA THR A 55 -20.63 -3.83 -11.26
C THR A 55 -20.87 -5.33 -11.27
N LYS A 56 -21.26 -5.93 -10.13
CA LYS A 56 -21.42 -7.39 -9.95
C LYS A 56 -20.23 -8.17 -10.52
N SER A 57 -19.02 -7.73 -10.16
CA SER A 57 -17.80 -8.38 -10.65
C SER A 57 -17.77 -9.85 -10.23
N GLU A 58 -17.26 -10.72 -11.12
CA GLU A 58 -17.09 -12.14 -10.84
C GLU A 58 -15.61 -12.51 -10.79
N ILE A 59 -15.28 -13.50 -9.97
CA ILE A 59 -13.91 -14.04 -9.92
C ILE A 59 -13.73 -14.89 -11.19
N PRO A 60 -12.73 -14.59 -12.04
CA PRO A 60 -12.49 -15.39 -13.23
C PRO A 60 -12.08 -16.83 -12.88
N PRO A 61 -12.33 -17.80 -13.76
CA PRO A 61 -11.99 -19.20 -13.51
C PRO A 61 -10.48 -19.37 -13.26
N GLN A 62 -10.14 -20.00 -12.14
CA GLN A 62 -8.76 -20.20 -11.71
C GLN A 62 -8.17 -21.47 -12.34
N GLN A 63 -6.96 -21.37 -12.87
CA GLN A 63 -6.24 -22.51 -13.45
C GLN A 63 -5.38 -23.18 -12.37
N LYS A 64 -5.66 -24.45 -12.05
CA LYS A 64 -4.97 -25.22 -10.99
C LYS A 64 -3.50 -25.54 -11.26
N LYS A 65 -3.03 -25.38 -12.50
CA LYS A 65 -1.67 -25.72 -12.94
C LYS A 65 -1.09 -24.61 -13.81
N CYS A 66 -0.94 -23.42 -13.26
CA CYS A 66 -0.20 -22.35 -13.91
C CYS A 66 1.21 -22.30 -13.32
N ARG A 67 2.24 -22.44 -14.16
CA ARG A 67 3.62 -22.13 -13.75
C ARG A 67 3.88 -20.66 -14.06
N PHE A 68 4.57 -19.97 -13.15
CA PHE A 68 5.06 -18.63 -13.43
C PHE A 68 6.09 -18.70 -14.56
N ALA A 69 5.69 -18.28 -15.76
CA ALA A 69 6.54 -18.22 -16.93
C ALA A 69 6.74 -16.76 -17.31
N LEU A 70 7.98 -16.29 -17.19
CA LEU A 70 8.43 -14.98 -17.64
C LEU A 70 9.87 -15.13 -18.17
N PRO A 71 10.24 -14.53 -19.31
CA PRO A 71 11.60 -14.63 -19.82
C PRO A 71 12.59 -13.99 -18.84
N GLY A 72 13.75 -14.63 -18.64
CA GLY A 72 14.76 -14.20 -17.66
C GLY A 72 15.18 -12.74 -17.81
N LYS A 73 15.28 -12.23 -19.05
CA LYS A 73 15.56 -10.81 -19.32
C LYS A 73 14.53 -9.86 -18.71
N ARG A 74 13.24 -10.20 -18.76
CA ARG A 74 12.17 -9.40 -18.14
C ARG A 74 12.18 -9.53 -16.62
N ILE A 75 12.52 -10.71 -16.08
CA ILE A 75 12.71 -10.89 -14.64
C ILE A 75 13.83 -9.96 -14.15
N VAL A 76 15.00 -10.01 -14.77
CA VAL A 76 16.15 -9.15 -14.42
C VAL A 76 15.80 -7.67 -14.59
N ARG A 77 15.15 -7.28 -15.70
CA ARG A 77 14.69 -5.91 -15.92
C ARG A 77 13.79 -5.45 -14.77
N GLY A 78 12.75 -6.22 -14.45
CA GLY A 78 11.82 -5.94 -13.36
C GLY A 78 12.51 -5.84 -11.99
N MET A 79 13.46 -6.74 -11.70
CA MET A 79 14.25 -6.71 -10.47
C MET A 79 15.10 -5.44 -10.36
N VAL A 80 15.81 -5.05 -11.42
CA VAL A 80 16.65 -3.85 -11.42
C VAL A 80 15.80 -2.59 -11.28
N THR A 81 14.74 -2.46 -12.07
CA THR A 81 13.89 -1.27 -12.06
C THR A 81 13.11 -1.15 -10.76
N GLY A 82 12.63 -2.27 -10.23
CA GLY A 82 11.94 -2.33 -8.95
C GLY A 82 12.88 -2.01 -7.78
N SER A 83 14.05 -2.64 -7.73
CA SER A 83 15.04 -2.35 -6.68
C SER A 83 15.47 -0.89 -6.69
N ALA A 84 15.80 -0.32 -7.85
CA ALA A 84 16.15 1.10 -7.96
C ALA A 84 15.02 2.02 -7.47
N ALA A 85 13.77 1.71 -7.84
CA ALA A 85 12.60 2.44 -7.37
C ALA A 85 12.40 2.34 -5.86
N GLY A 86 12.51 1.12 -5.31
CA GLY A 86 12.35 0.84 -3.89
C GLY A 86 13.44 1.51 -3.05
N SER A 87 14.68 1.44 -3.50
CA SER A 87 15.81 2.16 -2.90
C SER A 87 15.57 3.65 -2.87
N PHE A 88 15.08 4.26 -3.96
CA PHE A 88 14.81 5.69 -4.02
C PHE A 88 13.66 6.11 -3.10
N VAL A 89 12.56 5.34 -3.12
CA VAL A 89 11.38 5.64 -2.31
C VAL A 89 11.62 5.48 -0.81
N ALA A 90 12.52 4.57 -0.40
CA ALA A 90 12.84 4.38 1.02
C ALA A 90 13.32 5.66 1.72
N TRP A 91 13.87 6.62 0.98
CA TRP A 91 14.34 7.91 1.52
C TRP A 91 13.24 8.97 1.61
N LEU A 92 12.12 8.79 0.87
CA LEU A 92 11.07 9.79 0.76
C LEU A 92 9.90 9.48 1.72
N PRO A 93 9.56 10.39 2.65
CA PRO A 93 8.39 10.23 3.50
C PRO A 93 7.10 10.24 2.67
N GLY A 94 6.15 9.36 3.02
CA GLY A 94 4.82 9.38 2.43
C GLY A 94 4.71 8.81 1.01
N VAL A 95 5.81 8.35 0.41
CA VAL A 95 5.80 7.68 -0.90
C VAL A 95 5.79 6.17 -0.70
N SER A 96 4.83 5.48 -1.31
CA SER A 96 4.82 4.01 -1.34
C SER A 96 5.75 3.47 -2.42
N SER A 97 6.40 2.34 -2.15
CA SER A 97 7.15 1.53 -3.12
C SER A 97 6.39 1.28 -4.43
N THR A 98 5.05 1.18 -4.36
CA THR A 98 4.18 1.03 -5.54
C THR A 98 4.24 2.27 -6.44
N VAL A 99 4.22 3.47 -5.86
CA VAL A 99 4.32 4.73 -6.61
C VAL A 99 5.71 4.87 -7.23
N GLY A 100 6.77 4.55 -6.46
CA GLY A 100 8.12 4.50 -7.00
C GLY A 100 8.26 3.56 -8.18
N THR A 101 7.71 2.35 -8.05
CA THR A 101 7.75 1.34 -9.12
C THR A 101 7.07 1.85 -10.39
N ILE A 102 5.92 2.53 -10.23
CA ILE A 102 5.20 3.14 -11.35
C ILE A 102 6.03 4.24 -12.01
N ILE A 103 6.69 5.10 -11.23
CA ILE A 103 7.56 6.17 -11.76
C ILE A 103 8.76 5.56 -12.50
N ALA A 104 9.45 4.59 -11.91
CA ALA A 104 10.58 3.92 -12.54
C ALA A 104 10.17 3.26 -13.86
N ARG A 105 8.95 2.73 -13.94
CA ARG A 105 8.41 2.17 -15.18
C ARG A 105 8.07 3.18 -16.26
N ILE A 106 7.86 4.46 -15.95
CA ILE A 106 7.70 5.49 -16.99
C ILE A 106 8.97 5.57 -17.85
N PHE A 107 10.14 5.32 -17.23
CA PHE A 107 11.43 5.29 -17.92
C PHE A 107 11.73 3.95 -18.62
N VAL A 108 10.89 2.93 -18.41
CA VAL A 108 11.05 1.61 -19.03
C VAL A 108 10.02 1.48 -20.15
N ARG A 109 10.44 1.01 -21.31
CA ARG A 109 9.54 0.78 -22.44
C ARG A 109 8.57 -0.36 -22.10
N GLU A 110 7.35 -0.03 -21.71
CA GLU A 110 6.29 -1.01 -21.45
C GLU A 110 5.83 -1.64 -22.76
N GLU A 111 5.98 -2.96 -22.86
CA GLU A 111 5.39 -3.76 -23.92
C GLU A 111 3.94 -4.10 -23.52
N LYS A 112 2.96 -3.84 -24.38
CA LYS A 112 1.53 -4.10 -24.12
C LYS A 112 1.18 -5.57 -24.34
N ASP A 113 1.79 -6.45 -23.56
CA ASP A 113 1.53 -7.89 -23.59
C ASP A 113 1.16 -8.41 -22.18
N THR A 114 0.57 -9.59 -22.12
CA THR A 114 0.15 -10.30 -20.89
C THR A 114 1.28 -10.47 -19.88
N ASP A 115 2.51 -10.56 -20.34
CA ASP A 115 3.72 -10.64 -19.51
C ASP A 115 4.08 -9.32 -18.81
N SER A 116 3.57 -8.17 -19.26
CA SER A 116 3.80 -6.88 -18.61
C SER A 116 3.28 -6.85 -17.18
N SER A 117 2.11 -7.46 -16.95
CA SER A 117 1.51 -7.61 -15.62
C SER A 117 2.34 -8.49 -14.70
N LYS A 118 2.91 -9.59 -15.23
CA LYS A 118 3.81 -10.46 -14.47
C LYS A 118 5.12 -9.75 -14.15
N GLU A 119 5.67 -9.00 -15.10
CA GLU A 119 6.85 -8.19 -14.87
C GLU A 119 6.58 -7.11 -13.83
N PHE A 120 5.40 -6.47 -13.86
CA PHE A 120 4.96 -5.51 -12.85
C PHE A 120 4.96 -6.12 -11.46
N MET A 121 4.48 -7.36 -11.34
CA MET A 121 4.53 -8.13 -10.10
C MET A 121 5.96 -8.40 -9.62
N VAL A 122 6.91 -8.71 -10.51
CA VAL A 122 8.33 -8.86 -10.13
C VAL A 122 8.92 -7.52 -9.68
N SER A 123 8.56 -6.43 -10.36
CA SER A 123 9.08 -5.10 -10.07
C SER A 123 8.56 -4.52 -8.75
N ILE A 124 7.28 -4.71 -8.44
CA ILE A 124 6.72 -4.26 -7.15
C ILE A 124 7.27 -5.10 -5.98
N SER A 125 7.49 -6.40 -6.17
CA SER A 125 8.09 -7.26 -5.15
C SER A 125 9.53 -6.87 -4.87
N SER A 126 10.35 -6.66 -5.91
CA SER A 126 11.72 -6.16 -5.74
C SER A 126 11.77 -4.77 -5.12
N ALA A 127 10.85 -3.86 -5.49
CA ALA A 127 10.74 -2.55 -4.86
C ALA A 127 10.37 -2.64 -3.37
N ASN A 128 9.47 -3.53 -2.99
CA ASN A 128 9.12 -3.76 -1.59
C ASN A 128 10.30 -4.32 -0.79
N THR A 129 11.01 -5.31 -1.32
CA THR A 129 12.19 -5.89 -0.66
C THR A 129 13.32 -4.87 -0.52
N ALA A 130 13.64 -4.14 -1.59
CA ALA A 130 14.60 -3.05 -1.53
C ALA A 130 14.17 -1.99 -0.51
N ASN A 131 12.90 -1.56 -0.54
CA ASN A 131 12.38 -0.59 0.40
C ASN A 131 12.54 -1.04 1.86
N SER A 132 12.32 -2.32 2.18
CA SER A 132 12.53 -2.86 3.54
C SER A 132 13.99 -2.75 3.99
N VAL A 133 14.94 -3.10 3.12
CA VAL A 133 16.38 -3.01 3.42
C VAL A 133 16.83 -1.56 3.56
N PHE A 134 16.48 -0.70 2.60
CA PHE A 134 16.88 0.71 2.62
C PHE A 134 16.15 1.50 3.72
N SER A 135 14.92 1.14 4.08
CA SER A 135 14.22 1.76 5.21
C SER A 135 14.89 1.42 6.55
N LEU A 136 15.44 0.20 6.69
CA LEU A 136 16.21 -0.20 7.87
C LEU A 136 17.53 0.60 7.95
N ILE A 137 18.23 0.73 6.83
CA ILE A 137 19.45 1.54 6.75
C ILE A 137 19.15 3.01 7.04
N ALA A 138 18.06 3.55 6.47
CA ALA A 138 17.61 4.91 6.73
C ALA A 138 17.23 5.13 8.20
N LEU A 139 16.60 4.14 8.85
CA LEU A 139 16.33 4.19 10.28
C LEU A 139 17.63 4.30 11.09
N TYR A 140 18.64 3.50 10.75
CA TYR A 140 19.93 3.52 11.44
C TYR A 140 20.70 4.84 11.23
N ILE A 141 20.76 5.36 10.01
CA ILE A 141 21.56 6.57 9.70
C ILE A 141 20.83 7.86 10.08
N ILE A 142 19.53 7.96 9.77
CA ILE A 142 18.74 9.20 9.94
C ILE A 142 18.04 9.22 11.30
N GLY A 143 17.89 8.08 11.98
CA GLY A 143 17.15 7.98 13.24
C GLY A 143 15.65 8.20 13.08
N LYS A 144 15.11 8.09 11.85
CA LYS A 144 13.68 8.28 11.57
C LYS A 144 13.10 7.14 10.77
N ALA A 145 12.02 6.56 11.28
CA ALA A 145 11.28 5.53 10.60
C ALA A 145 10.53 6.06 9.37
N ARG A 146 10.64 5.32 8.26
CA ARG A 146 10.03 5.66 6.96
C ARG A 146 8.93 4.69 6.54
N SER A 147 8.72 3.60 7.28
CA SER A 147 7.65 2.63 7.07
C SER A 147 7.04 2.21 8.40
N GLY A 148 5.79 1.74 8.39
CA GLY A 148 5.12 1.28 9.61
C GLY A 148 5.87 0.15 10.32
N ALA A 149 6.50 -0.76 9.57
CA ALA A 149 7.34 -1.80 10.13
C ALA A 149 8.58 -1.22 10.86
N MET A 150 9.22 -0.20 10.29
CA MET A 150 10.35 0.47 10.93
C MET A 150 9.92 1.27 12.16
N VAL A 151 8.71 1.85 12.17
CA VAL A 151 8.16 2.52 13.36
C VAL A 151 7.99 1.51 14.50
N SER A 152 7.51 0.31 14.20
CA SER A 152 7.40 -0.75 15.22
C SER A 152 8.77 -1.20 15.73
N ILE A 153 9.77 -1.32 14.86
CA ILE A 153 11.14 -1.67 15.27
C ILE A 153 11.76 -0.58 16.15
N ASP A 154 11.61 0.68 15.76
CA ASP A 154 12.04 1.86 16.53
C ASP A 154 11.42 1.87 17.94
N LYS A 155 10.12 1.54 18.05
CA LYS A 155 9.44 1.41 19.36
C LYS A 155 9.91 0.20 20.19
N LEU A 156 10.43 -0.85 19.57
CA LEU A 156 10.87 -2.09 20.24
C LEU A 156 12.35 -2.07 20.64
N VAL A 157 13.19 -1.38 19.88
CA VAL A 157 14.65 -1.38 20.05
C VAL A 157 15.14 0.06 20.02
N ASN A 158 15.68 0.53 21.15
CA ASN A 158 16.19 1.89 21.28
C ASN A 158 17.34 2.13 20.30
N ILE A 159 17.16 3.00 19.30
CA ILE A 159 18.12 3.22 18.20
C ILE A 159 19.50 3.65 18.71
N ASN A 160 19.54 4.36 19.83
CA ASN A 160 20.79 4.87 20.42
C ASN A 160 21.76 3.76 20.89
N GLU A 161 21.30 2.52 21.02
CA GLU A 161 22.12 1.36 21.42
C GLU A 161 22.44 0.43 20.24
N TRP A 162 22.16 0.83 19.00
CA TRP A 162 22.38 -0.03 17.85
C TRP A 162 23.86 -0.17 17.51
N ASP A 163 24.41 -1.33 17.84
CA ASP A 163 25.67 -1.80 17.31
C ASP A 163 25.49 -2.38 15.88
N LEU A 164 26.57 -2.39 15.09
CA LEU A 164 26.62 -3.00 13.75
C LEU A 164 26.10 -4.45 13.76
N SER A 165 26.32 -5.17 14.86
CA SER A 165 25.83 -6.52 15.09
C SER A 165 24.29 -6.62 14.96
N VAL A 166 23.54 -5.65 15.48
CA VAL A 166 22.07 -5.64 15.45
C VAL A 166 21.56 -5.47 14.02
N ILE A 167 22.21 -4.60 13.24
CA ILE A 167 21.84 -4.37 11.84
C ILE A 167 22.06 -5.62 11.00
N ILE A 168 23.19 -6.30 11.21
CA ILE A 168 23.50 -7.55 10.50
C ILE A 168 22.43 -8.60 10.83
N VAL A 169 22.04 -8.74 12.10
CA VAL A 169 20.96 -9.65 12.52
C VAL A 169 19.64 -9.27 11.84
N LEU A 170 19.25 -8.00 11.84
CA LEU A 170 18.01 -7.55 11.19
C LEU A 170 18.03 -7.77 9.68
N LEU A 171 19.18 -7.64 9.01
CA LEU A 171 19.33 -7.95 7.60
C LEU A 171 19.17 -9.45 7.33
N ILE A 172 19.77 -10.30 8.16
CA ILE A 172 19.59 -11.76 8.10
C ILE A 172 18.10 -12.12 8.30
N VAL A 173 17.42 -11.47 9.25
CA VAL A 173 15.98 -11.65 9.47
C VAL A 173 15.17 -11.26 8.22
N ILE A 174 15.47 -10.13 7.57
CA ILE A 174 14.80 -9.73 6.33
C ILE A 174 14.96 -10.81 5.25
N VAL A 175 16.17 -11.33 5.06
CA VAL A 175 16.43 -12.40 4.07
C VAL A 175 15.63 -13.65 4.44
N TYR A 176 15.73 -14.12 5.69
CA TYR A 176 15.05 -15.32 6.16
C TYR A 176 13.53 -15.21 6.03
N VAL A 177 12.94 -14.10 6.49
CA VAL A 177 11.50 -13.84 6.39
C VAL A 177 11.05 -13.72 4.94
N SER A 178 11.87 -13.14 4.05
CA SER A 178 11.53 -13.05 2.62
C SER A 178 11.42 -14.44 1.96
N VAL A 179 12.30 -15.37 2.32
CA VAL A 179 12.26 -16.76 1.83
C VAL A 179 11.00 -17.47 2.32
N ILE A 180 10.69 -17.36 3.62
CA ILE A 180 9.47 -17.94 4.19
C ILE A 180 8.22 -17.33 3.53
N SER A 181 8.18 -16.01 3.43
CA SER A 181 7.06 -15.27 2.82
C SER A 181 6.79 -15.72 1.39
N TYR A 182 7.83 -16.02 0.60
CA TYR A 182 7.67 -16.57 -0.75
C TYR A 182 6.90 -17.91 -0.75
N TYR A 183 7.35 -18.88 0.05
CA TYR A 183 6.67 -20.18 0.14
C TYR A 183 5.26 -20.07 0.71
N THR A 184 5.07 -19.26 1.75
CA THR A 184 3.76 -18.99 2.35
C THR A 184 2.82 -18.34 1.34
N THR A 185 3.28 -17.39 0.54
CA THR A 185 2.46 -16.69 -0.46
C THR A 185 1.95 -17.65 -1.53
N ILE A 186 2.79 -18.55 -2.03
CA ILE A 186 2.39 -19.57 -3.02
C ILE A 186 1.38 -20.54 -2.39
N TYR A 187 1.69 -21.06 -1.20
CA TYR A 187 0.82 -22.01 -0.51
C TYR A 187 -0.57 -21.41 -0.19
N LEU A 188 -0.62 -20.18 0.32
CA LEU A 188 -1.86 -19.46 0.58
C LEU A 188 -2.59 -19.13 -0.73
N GLY A 189 -1.87 -18.72 -1.78
CA GLY A 189 -2.47 -18.41 -3.09
C GLY A 189 -3.24 -19.59 -3.69
N ASP A 190 -2.65 -20.78 -3.68
CA ASP A 190 -3.27 -21.99 -4.21
C ASP A 190 -4.50 -22.43 -3.39
N LYS A 191 -4.44 -22.31 -2.06
CA LYS A 191 -5.59 -22.65 -1.20
C LYS A 191 -6.70 -21.62 -1.23
N ILE A 192 -6.35 -20.33 -1.12
CA ILE A 192 -7.32 -19.24 -1.07
C ILE A 192 -8.04 -19.12 -2.41
N SER A 193 -7.34 -19.25 -3.55
CA SER A 193 -7.99 -19.18 -4.87
C SER A 193 -9.09 -20.23 -5.06
N GLY A 194 -8.88 -21.47 -4.60
CA GLY A 194 -9.90 -22.52 -4.63
C GLY A 194 -11.03 -22.36 -3.62
N PHE A 195 -10.79 -21.63 -2.51
CA PHE A 195 -11.81 -21.27 -1.54
C PHE A 195 -12.67 -20.09 -2.03
N LEU A 196 -12.02 -19.05 -2.56
CA LEU A 196 -12.66 -17.85 -3.08
C LEU A 196 -13.58 -18.16 -4.26
N SER A 197 -13.23 -19.14 -5.10
CA SER A 197 -14.08 -19.55 -6.23
C SER A 197 -15.43 -20.14 -5.82
N ARG A 198 -15.60 -20.54 -4.55
CA ARG A 198 -16.85 -21.09 -4.02
C ARG A 198 -17.72 -20.04 -3.33
N ILE A 199 -17.17 -18.87 -3.05
CA ILE A 199 -17.86 -17.80 -2.34
C ILE A 199 -18.44 -16.83 -3.36
N ASN A 200 -19.68 -16.40 -3.11
CA ASN A 200 -20.27 -15.31 -3.89
C ASN A 200 -19.46 -14.03 -3.64
N TYR A 201 -18.81 -13.53 -4.69
CA TYR A 201 -17.94 -12.36 -4.61
C TYR A 201 -18.63 -11.11 -4.05
N SER A 202 -19.92 -10.92 -4.31
CA SER A 202 -20.68 -9.81 -3.74
C SER A 202 -20.83 -9.92 -2.22
N LYS A 203 -21.08 -11.13 -1.70
CA LYS A 203 -21.14 -11.36 -0.24
C LYS A 203 -19.78 -11.10 0.41
N LEU A 204 -18.69 -11.52 -0.24
CA LEU A 204 -17.33 -11.24 0.23
C LEU A 204 -17.05 -9.74 0.27
N CYS A 205 -17.34 -9.01 -0.81
CA CYS A 205 -17.15 -7.56 -0.84
C CYS A 205 -17.97 -6.84 0.22
N ALA A 206 -19.24 -7.21 0.41
CA ALA A 206 -20.10 -6.64 1.44
C ALA A 206 -19.56 -6.92 2.85
N ALA A 207 -19.13 -8.16 3.12
CA ALA A 207 -18.55 -8.54 4.41
C ALA A 207 -17.28 -7.74 4.74
N VAL A 208 -16.36 -7.59 3.77
CA VAL A 208 -15.14 -6.80 3.95
C VAL A 208 -15.47 -5.32 4.14
N LEU A 209 -16.44 -4.78 3.40
CA LEU A 209 -16.86 -3.38 3.53
C LEU A 209 -17.48 -3.10 4.91
N ILE A 210 -18.32 -4.01 5.42
CA ILE A 210 -18.88 -3.93 6.77
C ILE A 210 -17.76 -4.02 7.82
N GLY A 211 -16.83 -4.96 7.66
CA GLY A 211 -15.67 -5.11 8.56
C GLY A 211 -14.79 -3.86 8.60
N LEU A 212 -14.48 -3.27 7.45
CA LEU A 212 -13.74 -1.99 7.38
C LEU A 212 -14.51 -0.85 8.02
N SER A 213 -15.80 -0.74 7.75
CA SER A 213 -16.67 0.29 8.34
C SER A 213 -16.71 0.18 9.86
N ALA A 214 -16.84 -1.05 10.38
CA ALA A 214 -16.82 -1.34 11.81
C ALA A 214 -15.46 -1.00 12.43
N MET A 215 -14.36 -1.42 11.81
CA MET A 215 -13.01 -1.06 12.29
C MET A 215 -12.81 0.45 12.33
N VAL A 216 -13.16 1.16 11.26
CA VAL A 216 -13.04 2.62 11.23
C VAL A 216 -13.85 3.24 12.36
N PHE A 217 -15.11 2.83 12.52
CA PHE A 217 -15.96 3.35 13.58
C PHE A 217 -15.39 3.09 14.97
N MET A 218 -14.92 1.86 15.24
CA MET A 218 -14.35 1.49 16.54
C MET A 218 -13.07 2.27 16.87
N PHE A 219 -12.17 2.45 15.91
CA PHE A 219 -10.84 3.03 16.14
C PHE A 219 -10.75 4.53 15.96
N THR A 220 -11.71 5.17 15.28
CA THR A 220 -11.65 6.61 14.99
C THR A 220 -12.93 7.36 15.36
N GLY A 221 -13.97 6.64 15.77
CA GLY A 221 -15.25 7.20 16.18
C GLY A 221 -16.08 7.75 15.03
N TRP A 222 -17.04 8.61 15.38
CA TRP A 222 -17.95 9.22 14.43
C TRP A 222 -17.24 10.11 13.40
N PHE A 223 -16.28 10.92 13.86
CA PHE A 223 -15.51 11.80 12.99
C PHE A 223 -14.76 11.03 11.89
N GLY A 224 -14.00 9.98 12.28
CA GLY A 224 -13.28 9.19 11.30
C GLY A 224 -14.20 8.37 10.38
N PHE A 225 -15.38 7.96 10.85
CA PHE A 225 -16.39 7.34 9.98
C PHE A 225 -16.90 8.29 8.89
N ILE A 226 -17.15 9.57 9.22
CA ILE A 226 -17.51 10.59 8.21
C ILE A 226 -16.35 10.78 7.21
N VAL A 227 -15.11 10.87 7.70
CA VAL A 227 -13.93 10.99 6.84
C VAL A 227 -13.82 9.77 5.91
N PHE A 228 -14.11 8.56 6.40
CA PHE A 228 -14.13 7.34 5.60
C PHE A 228 -15.20 7.35 4.49
N LEU A 229 -16.39 7.87 4.76
CA LEU A 229 -17.43 8.01 3.73
C LEU A 229 -17.00 9.00 2.64
N ILE A 230 -16.49 10.17 3.02
CA ILE A 230 -16.00 11.18 2.06
C ILE A 230 -14.82 10.62 1.26
N SER A 231 -13.88 9.95 1.93
CA SER A 231 -12.70 9.38 1.31
C SER A 231 -13.07 8.24 0.34
N THR A 232 -14.12 7.47 0.63
CA THR A 232 -14.70 6.47 -0.28
C THR A 232 -15.21 7.12 -1.57
N LEU A 233 -15.96 8.21 -1.47
CA LEU A 233 -16.47 8.95 -2.64
C LEU A 233 -15.33 9.50 -3.49
N VAL A 234 -14.32 10.13 -2.87
CA VAL A 234 -13.13 10.64 -3.57
C VAL A 234 -12.36 9.49 -4.23
N GLY A 235 -12.25 8.33 -3.57
CA GLY A 235 -11.61 7.13 -4.08
C GLY A 235 -12.30 6.47 -5.28
N MET A 236 -13.57 6.79 -5.53
CA MET A 236 -14.32 6.31 -6.69
C MET A 236 -14.08 7.14 -7.95
N ILE A 237 -13.72 8.43 -7.80
CA ILE A 237 -13.43 9.36 -8.92
C ILE A 237 -12.43 8.78 -9.93
N PRO A 238 -11.27 8.22 -9.54
CA PRO A 238 -10.29 7.69 -10.50
C PRO A 238 -10.87 6.64 -11.44
N SER A 239 -11.73 5.75 -10.92
CA SER A 239 -12.33 4.66 -11.67
C SER A 239 -13.30 5.18 -12.74
N TYR A 240 -14.11 6.19 -12.41
CA TYR A 240 -15.03 6.81 -13.38
C TYR A 240 -14.32 7.72 -14.38
N ALA A 241 -13.29 8.44 -13.93
CA ALA A 241 -12.49 9.32 -14.77
C ALA A 241 -11.43 8.58 -15.62
N LYS A 242 -11.35 7.24 -15.52
CA LYS A 242 -10.36 6.39 -16.23
C LYS A 242 -8.91 6.83 -16.02
N ILE A 243 -8.58 7.29 -14.81
CA ILE A 243 -7.22 7.68 -14.42
C ILE A 243 -6.66 6.72 -13.36
N ARG A 244 -5.34 6.71 -13.19
CA ARG A 244 -4.68 5.84 -12.19
C ARG A 244 -5.04 6.30 -10.78
N LYS A 245 -5.42 5.35 -9.90
CA LYS A 245 -5.71 5.64 -8.48
C LYS A 245 -4.53 6.25 -7.71
N THR A 246 -3.31 6.08 -8.19
CA THR A 246 -2.11 6.69 -7.58
C THR A 246 -2.22 8.20 -7.44
N HIS A 247 -2.96 8.88 -8.32
CA HIS A 247 -3.18 10.33 -8.20
C HIS A 247 -3.96 10.73 -6.93
N ALA A 248 -4.74 9.81 -6.33
CA ALA A 248 -5.42 10.04 -5.05
C ALA A 248 -4.47 10.02 -3.84
N MET A 249 -3.20 9.64 -4.01
CA MET A 249 -2.17 9.81 -2.96
C MET A 249 -1.83 11.27 -2.67
N GLY A 250 -2.41 12.23 -3.41
CA GLY A 250 -2.41 13.64 -3.01
C GLY A 250 -2.84 13.85 -1.56
N VAL A 251 -3.72 12.98 -1.04
CA VAL A 251 -4.15 12.95 0.36
C VAL A 251 -3.03 12.89 1.40
N ILE A 252 -1.88 12.32 1.06
CA ILE A 252 -0.68 12.32 1.93
C ILE A 252 0.36 13.31 1.40
N MET A 253 0.62 13.27 0.09
CA MET A 253 1.70 14.04 -0.53
C MET A 253 1.54 15.55 -0.31
N LEU A 254 0.32 16.07 -0.47
CA LEU A 254 0.10 17.52 -0.39
C LEU A 254 0.27 18.05 1.05
N PRO A 255 -0.31 17.41 2.11
CA PRO A 255 0.02 17.76 3.49
C PRO A 255 1.52 17.68 3.82
N VAL A 256 2.22 16.65 3.32
CA VAL A 256 3.65 16.47 3.58
C VAL A 256 4.49 17.57 2.90
N ILE A 257 4.18 17.92 1.65
CA ILE A 257 4.84 19.02 0.95
C ILE A 257 4.69 20.33 1.72
N LEU A 258 3.47 20.65 2.17
CA LEU A 258 3.23 21.86 2.95
C LEU A 258 3.96 21.85 4.30
N TYR A 259 4.01 20.69 4.97
CA TYR A 259 4.73 20.55 6.24
C TYR A 259 6.24 20.81 6.09
N PHE A 260 6.86 20.43 4.97
CA PHE A 260 8.29 20.69 4.74
C PHE A 260 8.60 22.08 4.14
N MET A 261 7.58 22.80 3.69
CA MET A 261 7.73 24.17 3.17
C MET A 261 7.57 25.24 4.25
N GLN A 262 7.09 24.87 5.44
CA GLN A 262 6.98 25.71 6.63
C GLN A 262 8.20 25.52 7.52
#